data_AF-A0A7C1AWA3-F1
#
_entry.id   AF-A0A7C1AWA3-F1
#
_cell.length_a   1.000
_cell.length_b   1.000
_cell.length_c   1.000
_cell.angle_alpha   90.00
_cell.angle_beta   90.00
_cell.angle_gamma   90.00
#
_symmetry.space_group_name_H-M   'P 1'
#
loop_
_entity.id
_entity.type
_entity.pdbx_description
1 polymer ?
#
loop_
_entity_poly.entity_id
_entity_poly.type
_entity_poly.pdbx_seq_one_letter_code
_entity_poly.pdbx_strand_id
1 'polypeptide(L)'
;MRVVYVSAELTPYASTGGLGDVAAALPAALRRRGIDLLRLIPLYRSLRSAVREGRTLYSCLVPLVSRSVQARIVEIRTGDNVPTAAVDIPEYFDRAGLYGDSHGDYADNAERFIAFQKAVLSFLSSRSQSAEVLHCNDWHTALVPVLIHAARRGWHGGFFRADIARRTLLTIHNLAYQGIFPREAFPLTGLPDSYFHWKAMEFYGNLNLLKGGIVFADIISTVSPTYAREIQEPRFGCGLHGVLRDRRAQLFGILNGVDYSVWDPGRDRFLPARYSAANLRGKWACKAALLHEFGLRPRSRVPLLGMVSRLVEQKGLDVLDSALALLRDVPFQMVLLGTGEPRYEKMCRDWIGQYPSRIAVRIAFDHRLAHRIEAAADIYVMPSLFEPCGLNQLYSLRYGAVPVVHDTGGL
;
A
#
# COMPACT_ATOMS: atom_id res chain seq x y z
N MET A 1 -25.82 -0.70 1.49
CA MET A 1 -24.82 -0.82 2.56
C MET A 1 -23.97 0.45 2.58
N ARG A 2 -23.63 0.97 3.77
CA ARG A 2 -22.77 2.16 3.91
C ARG A 2 -21.39 1.82 4.45
N VAL A 3 -20.38 2.11 3.64
CA VAL A 3 -18.98 1.84 3.95
C VAL A 3 -18.20 3.16 4.06
N VAL A 4 -17.43 3.31 5.14
CA VAL A 4 -16.41 4.36 5.22
C VAL A 4 -15.05 3.69 5.06
N TYR A 5 -14.37 4.00 3.97
CA TYR A 5 -13.05 3.46 3.64
C TYR A 5 -11.97 4.44 4.06
N VAL A 6 -11.11 4.05 5.00
CA VAL A 6 -10.04 4.92 5.53
C VAL A 6 -8.69 4.36 5.10
N SER A 7 -7.85 5.21 4.53
CA SER A 7 -6.51 4.84 4.03
C SER A 7 -5.53 5.98 4.22
N ALA A 8 -4.24 5.66 4.39
CA ALA A 8 -3.17 6.65 4.35
C ALA A 8 -2.74 6.98 2.91
N GLU A 9 -3.05 6.14 1.92
CA GLU A 9 -2.64 6.34 0.53
C GLU A 9 -3.82 6.37 -0.43
N LEU A 10 -3.63 7.02 -1.57
CA LEU A 10 -4.52 7.05 -2.72
C LEU A 10 -3.74 7.33 -4.02
N THR A 11 -3.68 6.37 -4.93
CA THR A 11 -3.14 6.56 -6.29
C THR A 11 -4.08 7.45 -7.14
N PRO A 12 -3.56 8.36 -7.99
CA PRO A 12 -2.16 8.69 -8.25
C PRO A 12 -1.62 9.84 -7.38
N TYR A 13 -2.32 10.23 -6.32
CA TYR A 13 -2.05 11.46 -5.60
C TYR A 13 -1.01 11.32 -4.49
N ALA A 14 -1.10 10.28 -3.69
CA ALA A 14 -0.21 10.00 -2.56
C ALA A 14 -0.12 8.49 -2.37
N SER A 15 0.91 7.86 -2.91
CA SER A 15 1.07 6.40 -2.89
C SER A 15 2.55 6.03 -2.81
N THR A 16 2.87 4.99 -2.05
CA THR A 16 4.21 4.39 -2.01
C THR A 16 4.22 2.93 -2.47
N GLY A 17 3.04 2.34 -2.70
CA GLY A 17 2.91 0.96 -3.16
C GLY A 17 1.46 0.51 -3.34
N GLY A 18 1.23 -0.79 -3.12
CA GLY A 18 -0.06 -1.43 -3.41
C GLY A 18 -1.25 -0.92 -2.58
N LEU A 19 -1.01 -0.31 -1.41
CA LEU A 19 -2.08 0.28 -0.60
C LEU A 19 -2.80 1.38 -1.38
N GLY A 20 -2.06 2.32 -1.98
CA GLY A 20 -2.63 3.41 -2.78
C GLY A 20 -3.43 2.91 -3.99
N ASP A 21 -2.97 1.83 -4.63
CA ASP A 21 -3.64 1.23 -5.79
C ASP A 21 -4.97 0.58 -5.39
N VAL A 22 -4.97 -0.19 -4.30
CA VAL A 22 -6.21 -0.80 -3.77
C VAL A 22 -7.16 0.28 -3.26
N ALA A 23 -6.65 1.32 -2.60
CA ALA A 23 -7.45 2.44 -2.10
C ALA A 23 -8.11 3.27 -3.22
N ALA A 24 -7.59 3.20 -4.46
CA ALA A 24 -8.26 3.73 -5.64
C ALA A 24 -9.26 2.71 -6.22
N ALA A 25 -8.79 1.50 -6.54
CA ALA A 25 -9.52 0.54 -7.35
C ALA A 25 -10.69 -0.13 -6.60
N LEU A 26 -10.50 -0.57 -5.36
CA LEU A 26 -11.52 -1.31 -4.61
C LEU A 26 -12.73 -0.42 -4.26
N PRO A 27 -12.57 0.80 -3.71
CA PRO A 27 -13.70 1.71 -3.50
C PRO A 27 -14.52 1.98 -4.77
N ALA A 28 -13.86 2.21 -5.91
CA ALA A 28 -14.54 2.41 -7.18
C ALA A 28 -15.31 1.16 -7.63
N ALA A 29 -14.72 -0.03 -7.48
CA ALA A 29 -15.36 -1.30 -7.80
C ALA A 29 -16.60 -1.58 -6.92
N LEU A 30 -16.51 -1.32 -5.62
CA LEU A 30 -17.64 -1.47 -4.69
C LEU A 30 -18.79 -0.51 -5.03
N ARG A 31 -18.49 0.74 -5.40
CA ARG A 31 -19.51 1.70 -5.84
C ARG A 31 -20.23 1.24 -7.11
N ARG A 32 -19.51 0.66 -8.08
CA ARG A 32 -20.13 0.05 -9.27
C ARG A 32 -21.08 -1.10 -8.93
N ARG A 33 -20.92 -1.73 -7.76
CA ARG A 33 -21.81 -2.76 -7.23
C ARG A 33 -22.94 -2.20 -6.35
N GLY A 34 -23.12 -0.87 -6.30
CA GLY A 34 -24.19 -0.21 -5.55
C GLY A 34 -23.89 0.03 -4.06
N ILE A 35 -22.64 -0.12 -3.62
CA ILE A 35 -22.25 0.21 -2.25
C ILE A 35 -22.13 1.74 -2.10
N ASP A 36 -22.81 2.30 -1.09
CA ASP A 36 -22.62 3.69 -0.70
C ASP A 36 -21.31 3.81 0.08
N LEU A 37 -20.32 4.46 -0.53
CA LEU A 37 -18.97 4.51 -0.01
C LEU A 37 -18.45 5.95 0.04
N LEU A 38 -17.90 6.31 1.21
CA LEU A 38 -17.11 7.51 1.45
C LEU A 38 -15.66 7.12 1.75
N ARG A 39 -14.71 7.70 1.02
CA ARG A 39 -13.26 7.51 1.25
C ARG A 39 -12.70 8.68 2.07
N LEU A 40 -11.90 8.36 3.10
CA LEU A 40 -11.21 9.32 3.95
C LEU A 40 -9.70 9.07 3.92
N ILE A 41 -8.94 10.12 3.63
CA ILE A 41 -7.47 10.09 3.54
C ILE A 41 -6.86 11.32 4.22
N PRO A 42 -5.57 11.34 4.58
CA PRO A 42 -4.88 12.56 4.96
C PRO A 42 -4.74 13.52 3.77
N LEU A 43 -4.81 14.84 4.02
CA LEU A 43 -4.55 15.84 2.97
C LEU A 43 -3.04 16.10 2.85
N TYR A 44 -2.35 15.25 2.10
CA TYR A 44 -0.94 15.48 1.75
C TYR A 44 -0.78 16.71 0.85
N ARG A 45 0.43 17.30 0.83
CA ARG A 45 0.77 18.42 -0.07
C ARG A 45 0.39 18.14 -1.53
N SER A 46 0.63 16.92 -2.03
CA SER A 46 0.32 16.50 -3.39
C SER A 46 -1.18 16.46 -3.73
N LEU A 47 -2.05 16.43 -2.73
CA LEU A 47 -3.51 16.44 -2.89
C LEU A 47 -4.12 17.85 -2.83
N ARG A 48 -3.36 18.88 -2.48
CA ARG A 48 -3.92 20.23 -2.25
C ARG A 48 -4.61 20.81 -3.49
N SER A 49 -4.10 20.53 -4.68
CA SER A 49 -4.73 20.95 -5.94
C SER A 49 -6.06 20.25 -6.24
N ALA A 50 -6.34 19.11 -5.59
CA ALA A 50 -7.60 18.37 -5.73
C ALA A 50 -8.69 18.86 -4.76
N VAL A 51 -8.37 19.76 -3.82
CA VAL A 51 -9.32 20.31 -2.85
C VAL A 51 -10.36 21.16 -3.56
N ARG A 52 -11.63 20.94 -3.22
CA ARG A 52 -12.74 21.77 -3.71
C ARG A 52 -12.81 23.05 -2.89
N GLU A 53 -12.61 24.18 -3.55
CA GLU A 53 -12.76 25.50 -2.92
C GLU A 53 -14.13 25.65 -2.25
N GLY A 54 -14.15 26.23 -1.05
CA GLY A 54 -15.36 26.48 -0.27
C GLY A 54 -16.05 25.25 0.33
N ARG A 55 -15.46 24.04 0.23
CA ARG A 55 -16.10 22.79 0.69
C ARG A 55 -15.42 22.14 1.90
N THR A 56 -15.37 22.88 3.01
CA THR A 56 -15.08 22.30 4.32
C THR A 56 -16.34 21.62 4.85
N LEU A 57 -16.26 20.30 5.08
CA LEU A 57 -17.35 19.48 5.57
C LEU A 57 -17.47 19.53 7.10
N TYR A 58 -16.35 19.70 7.80
CA TYR A 58 -16.29 19.68 9.25
C TYR A 58 -14.96 20.27 9.75
N SER A 59 -14.96 20.81 10.97
CA SER A 59 -13.77 21.29 11.68
C SER A 59 -13.83 20.82 13.12
N CYS A 60 -12.69 20.40 13.68
CA CYS A 60 -12.59 19.99 15.09
C CYS A 60 -11.20 20.27 15.67
N LEU A 61 -11.13 20.24 17.00
CA LEU A 61 -9.87 20.20 17.75
C LEU A 61 -9.63 18.77 18.20
N VAL A 62 -8.56 18.13 17.71
CA VAL A 62 -8.21 16.77 18.05
C VAL A 62 -7.32 16.77 19.30
N PRO A 63 -7.75 16.17 20.42
CA PRO A 63 -6.95 16.15 21.64
C PRO A 63 -5.76 15.19 21.50
N LEU A 64 -4.57 15.62 21.93
CA LEU A 64 -3.30 14.87 21.95
C LEU A 64 -2.59 15.14 23.28
N VAL A 65 -3.00 14.42 24.33
CA VAL A 65 -2.50 14.56 25.70
C VAL A 65 -2.63 16.00 26.21
N SER A 66 -1.53 16.78 26.18
CA SER A 66 -1.42 18.12 26.72
C SER A 66 -1.77 19.22 25.72
N ARG A 67 -1.95 18.89 24.43
CA ARG A 67 -2.33 19.85 23.39
C ARG A 67 -3.51 19.36 22.57
N SER A 68 -4.09 20.25 21.77
CA SER A 68 -5.04 19.87 20.72
C SER A 68 -4.57 20.42 19.38
N VAL A 69 -4.84 19.68 18.30
CA VAL A 69 -4.50 20.08 16.93
C VAL A 69 -5.75 20.40 16.15
N GLN A 70 -5.70 21.45 15.34
CA GLN A 70 -6.82 21.83 14.50
C GLN A 70 -6.87 20.93 13.26
N ALA A 71 -8.02 20.28 13.05
CA ALA A 71 -8.28 19.46 11.89
C ALA A 71 -9.49 19.98 11.12
N ARG A 72 -9.39 20.00 9.80
CA ARG A 72 -10.51 20.22 8.88
C ARG A 72 -10.74 18.99 8.04
N ILE A 73 -11.99 18.72 7.68
CA ILE A 73 -12.34 17.68 6.73
C ILE A 73 -12.84 18.41 5.49
N VAL A 74 -12.14 18.26 4.38
CA VAL A 74 -12.42 18.96 3.12
C VAL A 74 -12.79 17.98 2.03
N GLU A 75 -13.73 18.34 1.17
CA GLU A 75 -14.05 17.52 0.00
C GLU A 75 -12.97 17.65 -1.07
N ILE A 76 -12.54 16.53 -1.65
CA ILE A 76 -11.57 16.52 -2.76
C ILE A 76 -12.17 15.86 -4.01
N ARG A 77 -11.75 16.31 -5.19
CA ARG A 77 -12.12 15.69 -6.47
C ARG A 77 -11.09 14.66 -6.89
N THR A 78 -11.55 13.44 -7.08
CA THR A 78 -10.74 12.32 -7.58
C THR A 78 -11.23 11.86 -8.95
N GLY A 79 -10.31 11.38 -9.80
CA GLY A 79 -10.66 10.93 -11.16
C GLY A 79 -11.55 9.69 -11.23
N ASP A 80 -11.68 8.95 -10.13
CA ASP A 80 -12.46 7.71 -10.01
C ASP A 80 -13.93 7.94 -9.60
N ASN A 81 -14.36 9.19 -9.40
CA ASN A 81 -15.71 9.58 -8.98
C ASN A 81 -16.20 8.93 -7.67
N VAL A 82 -15.27 8.46 -6.82
CA VAL A 82 -15.58 8.01 -5.47
C VAL A 82 -15.70 9.25 -4.57
N PRO A 83 -16.81 9.44 -3.82
CA PRO A 83 -16.90 10.50 -2.82
C PRO A 83 -15.72 10.41 -1.85
N THR A 84 -14.88 11.44 -1.86
CA THR A 84 -13.63 11.45 -1.11
C THR A 84 -13.52 12.75 -0.33
N ALA A 85 -13.17 12.63 0.95
CA ALA A 85 -12.79 13.76 1.78
C ALA A 85 -11.41 13.54 2.37
N ALA A 86 -10.69 14.64 2.57
CA ALA A 86 -9.34 14.63 3.11
C ALA A 86 -9.31 15.31 4.49
N VAL A 87 -8.57 14.74 5.41
CA VAL A 87 -8.30 15.29 6.74
C VAL A 87 -7.10 16.23 6.62
N ASP A 88 -7.36 17.52 6.68
CA ASP A 88 -6.38 18.59 6.61
C ASP A 88 -5.91 18.97 8.02
N ILE A 89 -4.66 18.56 8.29
CA ILE A 89 -3.87 18.99 9.45
C ILE A 89 -2.51 19.43 8.88
N PRO A 90 -2.38 20.71 8.44
CA PRO A 90 -1.21 21.17 7.70
C PRO A 90 0.13 20.92 8.41
N GLU A 91 0.18 21.06 9.73
CA GLU A 91 1.39 20.80 10.54
C GLU A 91 1.94 19.37 10.34
N TYR A 92 1.09 18.42 9.96
CA TYR A 92 1.45 17.01 9.80
C TYR A 92 1.57 16.53 8.35
N PHE A 93 0.69 17.00 7.47
CA PHE A 93 0.56 16.42 6.13
C PHE A 93 1.02 17.35 5.00
N ASP A 94 1.29 18.63 5.28
CA ASP A 94 1.87 19.54 4.30
C ASP A 94 3.40 19.38 4.18
N ARG A 95 3.82 18.17 3.80
CA ARG A 95 5.22 17.77 3.70
C ARG A 95 5.50 17.14 2.33
N ALA A 96 6.77 17.05 1.98
CA ALA A 96 7.18 16.46 0.70
C ALA A 96 6.97 14.95 0.67
N GLY A 97 7.30 14.25 1.75
CA GLY A 97 7.15 12.80 1.87
C GLY A 97 5.87 12.37 2.55
N LEU A 98 5.44 11.13 2.29
CA LEU A 98 4.29 10.53 2.95
C LEU A 98 4.63 10.12 4.37
N TYR A 99 5.70 9.35 4.57
CA TYR A 99 6.11 8.72 5.84
C TYR A 99 7.43 9.21 6.43
N GLY A 100 8.28 9.82 5.60
CA GLY A 100 9.62 10.25 5.93
C GLY A 100 10.25 11.03 4.78
N ASP A 101 11.53 11.34 4.92
CA ASP A 101 12.34 11.97 3.88
C ASP A 101 13.68 11.24 3.70
N SER A 102 14.68 11.89 3.09
CA SER A 102 16.01 11.32 2.87
C SER A 102 16.74 10.91 4.16
N HIS A 103 16.32 11.40 5.32
CA HIS A 103 16.90 11.10 6.63
C HIS A 103 16.14 9.99 7.39
N GLY A 104 15.11 9.39 6.77
CA GLY A 104 14.31 8.32 7.34
C GLY A 104 12.89 8.77 7.71
N ASP A 105 12.24 7.96 8.55
CA ASP A 105 10.86 8.17 8.96
C ASP A 105 10.69 9.46 9.77
N TYR A 106 9.55 10.13 9.58
CA TYR A 106 9.20 11.29 10.40
C TYR A 106 9.02 10.87 11.86
N ALA A 107 9.73 11.55 12.77
CA ALA A 107 9.72 11.25 14.20
C ALA A 107 8.31 11.36 14.85
N ASP A 108 7.45 12.21 14.29
CA ASP A 108 6.08 12.44 14.75
C ASP A 108 5.04 11.51 14.08
N ASN A 109 5.49 10.42 13.44
CA ASN A 109 4.62 9.45 12.78
C ASN A 109 3.51 8.90 13.68
N ALA A 110 3.82 8.59 14.93
CA ALA A 110 2.81 8.16 15.90
C ALA A 110 1.74 9.24 16.08
N GLU A 111 2.17 10.45 16.41
CA GLU A 111 1.29 11.57 16.75
C GLU A 111 0.35 11.94 15.60
N ARG A 112 0.88 12.11 14.39
CA ARG A 112 0.08 12.54 13.25
C ARG A 112 -0.96 11.53 12.79
N PHE A 113 -0.64 10.24 12.77
CA PHE A 113 -1.60 9.22 12.37
C PHE A 113 -2.60 8.93 13.48
N ILE A 114 -2.24 9.09 14.75
CA ILE A 114 -3.20 9.09 15.85
C ILE A 114 -4.17 10.28 15.69
N ALA A 115 -3.67 11.48 15.38
CA ALA A 115 -4.50 12.65 15.17
C ALA A 115 -5.44 12.49 13.97
N PHE A 116 -4.94 11.94 12.85
CA PHE A 116 -5.74 11.61 11.67
C PHE A 116 -6.92 10.70 12.01
N GLN A 117 -6.66 9.60 12.72
CA GLN A 117 -7.70 8.64 13.09
C GLN A 117 -8.74 9.24 14.02
N LYS A 118 -8.33 10.08 14.98
CA LYS A 118 -9.23 10.79 15.88
C LYS A 118 -10.06 11.85 15.14
N ALA A 119 -9.47 12.57 14.18
CA ALA A 119 -10.20 13.51 13.32
C ALA A 119 -11.27 12.80 12.47
N VAL A 120 -10.95 11.62 11.92
CA VAL A 120 -11.90 10.76 11.21
C VAL A 120 -13.08 10.41 12.12
N LEU A 121 -12.83 9.93 13.34
CA LEU A 121 -13.90 9.58 14.28
C LEU A 121 -14.75 10.79 14.69
N SER A 122 -14.12 11.93 14.93
CA SER A 122 -14.82 13.19 15.25
C SER A 122 -15.77 13.60 14.12
N PHE A 123 -15.28 13.56 12.88
CA PHE A 123 -16.10 13.84 11.70
C PHE A 123 -17.26 12.85 11.54
N LEU A 124 -17.02 11.56 11.70
CA LEU A 124 -18.10 10.58 11.57
C LEU A 124 -19.12 10.72 12.72
N SER A 125 -18.68 11.15 13.90
CA SER A 125 -19.55 11.44 15.05
C SER A 125 -20.47 12.64 14.84
N SER A 126 -20.09 13.59 13.98
CA SER A 126 -20.93 14.74 13.62
C SER A 126 -21.99 14.41 12.56
N ARG A 127 -21.88 13.24 11.90
CA ARG A 127 -22.86 12.79 10.91
C ARG A 127 -24.07 12.15 11.60
N SER A 128 -25.24 12.34 11.02
CA SER A 128 -26.50 11.76 11.51
C SER A 128 -26.60 10.24 11.30
N GLN A 129 -25.81 9.69 10.38
CA GLN A 129 -25.91 8.30 9.95
C GLN A 129 -24.56 7.60 10.14
N SER A 130 -24.56 6.59 11.00
CA SER A 130 -23.42 5.72 11.27
C SER A 130 -23.00 4.91 10.04
N ALA A 131 -21.72 4.58 9.97
CA ALA A 131 -21.23 3.60 9.02
C ALA A 131 -21.75 2.20 9.38
N GLU A 132 -22.12 1.40 8.39
CA GLU A 132 -22.37 -0.02 8.64
C GLU A 132 -21.05 -0.77 8.76
N VAL A 133 -20.09 -0.42 7.91
CA VAL A 133 -18.71 -0.91 7.97
C VAL A 133 -17.75 0.28 7.92
N LEU A 134 -16.85 0.34 8.88
CA LEU A 134 -15.68 1.21 8.81
C LEU A 134 -14.47 0.33 8.45
N HIS A 135 -13.97 0.53 7.23
CA HIS A 135 -12.92 -0.26 6.61
C HIS A 135 -11.58 0.47 6.75
N CYS A 136 -10.80 0.01 7.72
CA CYS A 136 -9.44 0.45 8.04
C CYS A 136 -8.43 -0.32 7.20
N ASN A 137 -7.42 0.39 6.69
CA ASN A 137 -6.30 -0.18 5.94
C ASN A 137 -4.98 0.15 6.64
N ASP A 138 -4.24 -0.90 7.00
CA ASP A 138 -2.94 -0.88 7.68
C ASP A 138 -2.89 -0.11 9.01
N TRP A 139 -1.69 -0.06 9.60
CA TRP A 139 -1.42 0.52 10.92
C TRP A 139 -1.86 1.98 11.06
N HIS A 140 -1.84 2.74 9.96
CA HIS A 140 -2.25 4.14 9.89
C HIS A 140 -3.71 4.38 10.31
N THR A 141 -4.53 3.32 10.26
CA THR A 141 -5.96 3.37 10.57
C THR A 141 -6.38 2.31 11.60
N ALA A 142 -5.41 1.59 12.17
CA ALA A 142 -5.61 0.47 13.07
C ALA A 142 -6.00 0.86 14.51
N LEU A 143 -5.81 2.12 14.91
CA LEU A 143 -6.32 2.64 16.20
C LEU A 143 -7.84 2.82 16.18
N VAL A 144 -8.44 3.06 15.01
CA VAL A 144 -9.90 3.26 14.87
C VAL A 144 -10.72 2.12 15.49
N PRO A 145 -10.50 0.82 15.17
CA PRO A 145 -11.23 -0.27 15.81
C PRO A 145 -11.03 -0.32 17.34
N VAL A 146 -9.84 0.04 17.85
CA VAL A 146 -9.57 0.10 19.29
C VAL A 146 -10.41 1.19 19.96
N LEU A 147 -10.45 2.38 19.37
CA LEU A 147 -11.22 3.51 19.89
C LEU A 147 -12.73 3.26 19.83
N ILE A 148 -13.23 2.63 18.77
CA ILE A 148 -14.63 2.20 18.67
C ILE A 148 -14.95 1.17 19.75
N HIS A 149 -14.06 0.21 19.96
CA HIS A 149 -14.22 -0.80 20.98
C HIS A 149 -14.27 -0.20 22.40
N ALA A 150 -13.37 0.75 22.69
CA ALA A 150 -13.36 1.47 23.96
C ALA A 150 -14.65 2.29 24.16
N ALA A 151 -15.11 2.99 23.12
CA ALA A 151 -16.33 3.79 23.19
C ALA A 151 -17.58 2.96 23.44
N ARG A 152 -17.67 1.76 22.84
CA ARG A 152 -18.76 0.80 23.11
C ARG A 152 -18.76 0.30 24.56
N ARG A 153 -17.64 0.39 25.28
CA ARG A 153 -17.51 0.09 26.71
C ARG A 153 -17.64 1.31 27.62
N GLY A 154 -18.11 2.44 27.08
CA GLY A 154 -18.29 3.68 27.82
C GLY A 154 -17.06 4.59 27.85
N TRP A 155 -15.93 4.19 27.26
CA TRP A 155 -14.75 5.06 27.15
C TRP A 155 -14.69 5.73 25.77
N HIS A 156 -15.28 6.90 25.64
CA HIS A 156 -15.25 7.67 24.39
C HIS A 156 -14.40 8.94 24.47
N GLY A 157 -13.67 9.14 25.58
CA GLY A 157 -12.76 10.28 25.79
C GLY A 157 -13.43 11.66 25.62
N GLY A 158 -14.76 11.74 25.71
CA GLY A 158 -15.55 12.96 25.49
C GLY A 158 -15.56 13.51 24.06
N PHE A 159 -14.91 12.86 23.08
CA PHE A 159 -14.62 13.50 21.78
C PHE A 159 -15.40 12.93 20.59
N PHE A 160 -16.00 11.74 20.71
CA PHE A 160 -16.77 11.11 19.64
C PHE A 160 -17.83 10.14 20.21
N ARG A 161 -18.89 9.81 19.47
CA ARG A 161 -19.98 8.92 19.92
C ARG A 161 -19.63 7.42 19.78
N ALA A 162 -20.28 6.54 20.53
CA ALA A 162 -19.98 5.09 20.51
C ALA A 162 -20.54 4.35 19.27
N ASP A 163 -21.60 4.88 18.67
CA ASP A 163 -22.37 4.29 17.57
C ASP A 163 -21.92 4.78 16.18
N ILE A 164 -20.66 5.23 16.03
CA ILE A 164 -20.11 5.72 14.75
C ILE A 164 -20.12 4.65 13.65
N ALA A 165 -19.87 3.40 14.03
CA ALA A 165 -19.84 2.27 13.11
C ALA A 165 -20.46 1.02 13.75
N ARG A 166 -21.21 0.23 12.97
CA ARG A 166 -21.76 -1.06 13.42
C ARG A 166 -20.70 -2.16 13.45
N ARG A 167 -19.83 -2.19 12.44
CA ARG A 167 -18.72 -3.15 12.31
C ARG A 167 -17.44 -2.47 11.84
N THR A 168 -16.30 -2.99 12.25
CA THR A 168 -14.97 -2.59 11.77
C THR A 168 -14.30 -3.72 11.00
N LEU A 169 -13.67 -3.36 9.88
CA LEU A 169 -12.84 -4.25 9.08
C LEU A 169 -11.44 -3.67 9.04
N LEU A 170 -10.43 -4.44 9.43
CA LEU A 170 -9.02 -4.06 9.25
C LEU A 170 -8.41 -4.91 8.13
N THR A 171 -7.93 -4.28 7.06
CA THR A 171 -7.12 -4.93 6.04
C THR A 171 -5.64 -4.69 6.26
N ILE A 172 -4.88 -5.77 6.32
CA ILE A 172 -3.42 -5.78 6.39
C ILE A 172 -2.87 -5.95 4.97
N HIS A 173 -2.25 -4.91 4.40
CA HIS A 173 -1.63 -4.97 3.08
C HIS A 173 -0.18 -5.43 3.15
N ASN A 174 0.53 -5.11 4.24
CA ASN A 174 1.86 -5.61 4.50
C ASN A 174 2.17 -5.64 6.00
N LEU A 175 2.28 -6.84 6.57
CA LEU A 175 2.50 -7.04 8.02
C LEU A 175 3.87 -6.54 8.51
N ALA A 176 4.84 -6.31 7.60
CA ALA A 176 6.13 -5.76 7.97
C ALA A 176 6.03 -4.33 8.53
N TYR A 177 4.99 -3.57 8.15
CA TYR A 177 4.77 -2.19 8.61
C TYR A 177 3.64 -2.14 9.65
N GLN A 178 4.02 -2.06 10.92
CA GLN A 178 3.09 -2.25 12.05
C GLN A 178 2.76 -0.97 12.83
N GLY A 179 3.50 0.12 12.61
CA GLY A 179 3.40 1.31 13.46
C GLY A 179 3.81 0.99 14.90
N ILE A 180 5.05 0.51 15.07
CA ILE A 180 5.67 0.27 16.38
C ILE A 180 6.33 1.55 16.83
N PHE A 181 5.97 2.03 18.02
CA PHE A 181 6.45 3.27 18.59
C PHE A 181 6.82 3.10 20.06
N PRO A 182 7.70 3.95 20.62
CA PRO A 182 8.01 3.94 22.05
C PRO A 182 6.74 4.04 22.91
N ARG A 183 6.80 3.50 24.13
CA ARG A 183 5.68 3.51 25.10
C ARG A 183 5.10 4.90 25.32
N GLU A 184 5.95 5.91 25.28
CA GLU A 184 5.65 7.33 25.50
C GLU A 184 4.65 7.88 24.46
N ALA A 185 4.48 7.20 23.33
CA ALA A 185 3.46 7.54 22.34
C ALA A 185 2.04 7.06 22.73
N PHE A 186 1.90 6.09 23.64
CA PHE A 186 0.59 5.52 24.01
C PHE A 186 -0.40 6.56 24.55
N PRO A 187 -0.02 7.51 25.43
CA PRO A 187 -0.92 8.55 25.90
C PRO A 187 -1.59 9.37 24.78
N LEU A 188 -0.95 9.54 23.60
CA LEU A 188 -1.52 10.26 22.45
C LEU A 188 -2.85 9.65 21.99
N THR A 189 -3.03 8.34 22.16
CA THR A 189 -4.26 7.63 21.82
C THR A 189 -5.47 8.14 22.64
N GLY A 190 -5.24 8.59 23.88
CA GLY A 190 -6.29 8.91 24.84
C GLY A 190 -7.02 7.68 25.40
N LEU A 191 -6.44 6.49 25.25
CA LEU A 191 -6.94 5.24 25.85
C LEU A 191 -6.44 5.11 27.30
N PRO A 192 -7.21 4.44 28.18
CA PRO A 192 -6.76 4.16 29.54
C PRO A 192 -5.65 3.09 29.52
N ASP A 193 -4.76 3.11 30.52
CA ASP A 193 -3.62 2.20 30.66
C ASP A 193 -3.98 0.70 30.58
N SER A 194 -5.24 0.35 30.89
CA SER A 194 -5.79 -1.00 30.68
C SER A 194 -5.71 -1.52 29.23
N TYR A 195 -5.45 -0.66 28.23
CA TYR A 195 -5.19 -1.08 26.83
C TYR A 195 -3.70 -1.30 26.52
N PHE A 196 -2.79 -0.92 27.42
CA PHE A 196 -1.35 -1.11 27.27
C PHE A 196 -0.85 -2.34 28.03
N HIS A 197 -1.15 -3.51 27.48
CA HIS A 197 -0.63 -4.79 27.96
C HIS A 197 -0.51 -5.79 26.81
N TRP A 198 0.20 -6.89 27.06
CA TRP A 198 0.62 -7.84 26.01
C TRP A 198 -0.54 -8.52 25.25
N LYS A 199 -1.77 -8.54 25.78
CA LYS A 199 -2.95 -9.04 25.04
C LYS A 199 -3.68 -7.96 24.23
N ALA A 200 -3.23 -6.71 24.31
CA ALA A 200 -3.81 -5.55 23.64
C ALA A 200 -2.73 -4.84 22.80
N MET A 201 -2.41 -3.57 23.08
CA MET A 201 -1.58 -2.75 22.20
C MET A 201 -0.07 -2.82 22.47
N GLU A 202 0.35 -3.34 23.62
CA GLU A 202 1.77 -3.41 23.98
C GLU A 202 2.49 -4.52 23.21
N PHE A 203 3.72 -4.29 22.78
CA PHE A 203 4.54 -5.21 22.01
C PHE A 203 6.03 -5.02 22.35
N TYR A 204 6.57 -5.89 23.21
CA TYR A 204 7.96 -5.85 23.68
C TYR A 204 8.36 -4.50 24.27
N GLY A 205 7.53 -3.96 25.17
CA GLY A 205 7.69 -2.66 25.82
C GLY A 205 7.21 -1.47 24.99
N ASN A 206 6.92 -1.67 23.71
CA ASN A 206 6.52 -0.62 22.78
C ASN A 206 5.02 -0.60 22.50
N LEU A 207 4.51 0.51 21.98
CA LEU A 207 3.19 0.60 21.37
C LEU A 207 3.20 -0.04 19.99
N ASN A 208 2.20 -0.87 19.66
CA ASN A 208 1.99 -1.38 18.30
C ASN A 208 0.55 -1.12 17.85
N LEU A 209 0.39 -0.14 16.95
CA LEU A 209 -0.93 0.28 16.48
C LEU A 209 -1.62 -0.82 15.66
N LEU A 210 -0.90 -1.52 14.78
CA LEU A 210 -1.47 -2.61 13.99
C LEU A 210 -1.93 -3.76 14.87
N LYS A 211 -1.13 -4.16 15.88
CA LYS A 211 -1.52 -5.17 16.86
C LYS A 211 -2.83 -4.81 17.54
N GLY A 212 -2.95 -3.57 18.02
CA GLY A 212 -4.20 -3.06 18.58
C GLY A 212 -5.38 -3.26 17.63
N GLY A 213 -5.21 -2.87 16.36
CA GLY A 213 -6.24 -3.06 15.35
C GLY A 213 -6.62 -4.53 15.13
N ILE A 214 -5.64 -5.44 15.07
CA ILE A 214 -5.87 -6.89 14.91
C ILE A 214 -6.66 -7.44 16.11
N VAL A 215 -6.29 -7.04 17.32
CA VAL A 215 -6.94 -7.52 18.55
C VAL A 215 -8.41 -7.08 18.61
N PHE A 216 -8.73 -5.86 18.19
CA PHE A 216 -10.03 -5.23 18.46
C PHE A 216 -10.95 -5.06 17.25
N ALA A 217 -10.48 -5.26 16.00
CA ALA A 217 -11.36 -5.23 14.84
C ALA A 217 -12.42 -6.35 14.87
N ASP A 218 -13.59 -6.11 14.29
CA ASP A 218 -14.63 -7.15 14.19
C ASP A 218 -14.21 -8.23 13.18
N ILE A 219 -13.66 -7.83 12.03
CA ILE A 219 -13.09 -8.72 11.00
C ILE A 219 -11.70 -8.21 10.57
N ILE A 220 -10.82 -9.14 10.23
CA ILE A 220 -9.50 -8.86 9.66
C ILE A 220 -9.48 -9.45 8.24
N SER A 221 -8.96 -8.69 7.29
CA SER A 221 -8.58 -9.25 6.00
C SER A 221 -7.12 -8.99 5.67
N THR A 222 -6.60 -9.74 4.71
CA THR A 222 -5.32 -9.47 4.08
C THR A 222 -5.41 -9.80 2.60
N VAL A 223 -4.35 -9.54 1.86
CA VAL A 223 -4.37 -9.35 0.41
C VAL A 223 -4.15 -10.63 -0.40
N SER A 224 -4.12 -11.81 0.23
CA SER A 224 -4.24 -13.11 -0.44
C SER A 224 -4.58 -14.27 0.54
N PRO A 225 -5.23 -15.36 0.08
CA PRO A 225 -5.54 -16.52 0.91
C PRO A 225 -4.31 -17.23 1.49
N THR A 226 -3.22 -17.32 0.72
CA THR A 226 -1.99 -17.98 1.17
C THR A 226 -1.27 -17.11 2.19
N TYR A 227 -1.14 -15.80 1.94
CA TYR A 227 -0.55 -14.89 2.92
C TYR A 227 -1.31 -14.88 4.25
N ALA A 228 -2.65 -14.95 4.23
CA ALA A 228 -3.46 -15.10 5.44
C ALA A 228 -3.07 -16.33 6.29
N ARG A 229 -2.62 -17.42 5.66
CA ARG A 229 -2.11 -18.60 6.37
C ARG A 229 -0.67 -18.39 6.83
N GLU A 230 0.20 -17.92 5.94
CA GLU A 230 1.63 -17.71 6.20
C GLU A 230 1.87 -16.78 7.39
N ILE A 231 1.15 -15.65 7.50
CA ILE A 231 1.36 -14.68 8.59
C ILE A 231 1.01 -15.21 9.99
N GLN A 232 0.38 -16.39 10.09
CA GLN A 232 0.13 -17.07 11.36
C GLN A 232 1.33 -17.92 11.81
N GLU A 233 2.36 -18.05 10.96
CA GLU A 233 3.61 -18.74 11.23
C GLU A 233 4.70 -17.77 11.71
N PRO A 234 5.61 -18.19 12.61
CA PRO A 234 6.66 -17.31 13.14
C PRO A 234 7.52 -16.64 12.06
N ARG A 235 7.82 -17.35 10.98
CA ARG A 235 8.68 -16.88 9.89
C ARG A 235 8.12 -15.65 9.17
N PHE A 236 6.81 -15.59 8.94
CA PHE A 236 6.16 -14.53 8.16
C PHE A 236 5.34 -13.56 9.02
N GLY A 237 5.01 -13.94 10.25
CA GLY A 237 4.11 -13.17 11.09
C GLY A 237 4.73 -11.94 11.74
N CYS A 238 6.00 -11.62 11.49
CA CYS A 238 6.68 -10.42 12.02
C CYS A 238 6.45 -10.19 13.53
N GLY A 239 6.51 -11.27 14.33
CA GLY A 239 6.23 -11.26 15.77
C GLY A 239 4.74 -11.23 16.18
N LEU A 240 3.81 -11.06 15.24
CA LEU A 240 2.35 -11.05 15.45
C LEU A 240 1.66 -12.39 15.13
N HIS A 241 2.41 -13.41 14.72
CA HIS A 241 1.90 -14.74 14.37
C HIS A 241 0.98 -15.36 15.44
N GLY A 242 1.30 -15.20 16.73
CA GLY A 242 0.44 -15.66 17.84
C GLY A 242 -0.91 -14.93 17.87
N VAL A 243 -0.88 -13.60 17.80
CA VAL A 243 -2.08 -12.74 17.79
C VAL A 243 -2.99 -13.07 16.60
N LEU A 244 -2.40 -13.27 15.42
CA LEU A 244 -3.15 -13.60 14.20
C LEU A 244 -3.78 -15.00 14.27
N ARG A 245 -3.10 -15.97 14.89
CA ARG A 245 -3.61 -17.32 15.09
C ARG A 245 -4.77 -17.38 16.09
N ASP A 246 -4.71 -16.55 17.13
CA ASP A 246 -5.82 -16.37 18.07
C ASP A 246 -7.05 -15.77 17.37
N ARG A 247 -6.83 -14.95 16.35
CA ARG A 247 -7.84 -14.30 15.53
C ARG A 247 -8.15 -15.03 14.21
N ARG A 248 -7.70 -16.28 14.04
CA ARG A 248 -7.80 -17.02 12.75
C ARG A 248 -9.22 -17.14 12.21
N ALA A 249 -10.22 -17.24 13.08
CA ALA A 249 -11.61 -17.36 12.68
C ALA A 249 -12.18 -16.06 12.08
N GLN A 250 -11.53 -14.93 12.34
CA GLN A 250 -11.89 -13.61 11.80
C GLN A 250 -10.90 -13.11 10.74
N LEU A 251 -9.89 -13.91 10.36
CA LEU A 251 -8.85 -13.54 9.40
C LEU A 251 -9.13 -14.16 8.03
N PHE A 252 -9.33 -13.30 7.02
CA PHE A 252 -9.64 -13.72 5.65
C PHE A 252 -8.63 -13.18 4.65
N GLY A 253 -8.13 -14.04 3.77
CA GLY A 253 -7.30 -13.61 2.64
C GLY A 253 -8.16 -13.39 1.40
N ILE A 254 -8.08 -12.19 0.82
CA ILE A 254 -8.80 -11.80 -0.40
C ILE A 254 -7.76 -11.24 -1.37
N LEU A 255 -7.57 -11.92 -2.50
CA LEU A 255 -6.60 -11.51 -3.51
C LEU A 255 -6.97 -10.12 -4.05
N ASN A 256 -5.97 -9.24 -4.17
CA ASN A 256 -6.19 -7.93 -4.79
C ASN A 256 -6.57 -8.09 -6.27
N GLY A 257 -7.39 -7.16 -6.75
CA GLY A 257 -7.71 -7.02 -8.17
C GLY A 257 -6.77 -6.06 -8.88
N VAL A 258 -6.80 -6.08 -10.22
CA VAL A 258 -6.13 -5.12 -11.10
C VAL A 258 -7.16 -4.24 -11.78
N ASP A 259 -6.86 -2.95 -11.92
CA ASP A 259 -7.64 -2.04 -12.76
C ASP A 259 -7.20 -2.15 -14.23
N TYR A 260 -7.89 -3.00 -14.99
CA TYR A 260 -7.66 -3.16 -16.44
C TYR A 260 -8.10 -1.96 -17.29
N SER A 261 -8.66 -0.89 -16.70
CA SER A 261 -8.78 0.38 -17.44
C SER A 261 -7.45 1.12 -17.54
N VAL A 262 -6.51 0.83 -16.63
CA VAL A 262 -5.16 1.38 -16.58
C VAL A 262 -4.15 0.39 -17.15
N TRP A 263 -4.21 -0.86 -16.70
CA TRP A 263 -3.28 -1.93 -17.06
C TRP A 263 -3.86 -2.81 -18.16
N ASP A 264 -3.80 -2.35 -19.41
CA ASP A 264 -4.28 -3.11 -20.57
C ASP A 264 -3.47 -2.78 -21.83
N PRO A 265 -2.72 -3.74 -22.42
CA PRO A 265 -1.90 -3.49 -23.60
C PRO A 265 -2.69 -3.03 -24.84
N GLY A 266 -4.00 -3.25 -24.89
CA GLY A 266 -4.87 -2.80 -25.97
C GLY A 266 -5.30 -1.34 -25.85
N ARG A 267 -5.09 -0.69 -24.70
CA ARG A 267 -5.57 0.68 -24.39
C ARG A 267 -4.52 1.57 -23.77
N ASP A 268 -3.47 0.98 -23.22
CA ASP A 268 -2.38 1.66 -22.54
C ASP A 268 -1.75 2.72 -23.46
N ARG A 269 -1.74 3.96 -22.96
CA ARG A 269 -1.26 5.15 -23.66
C ARG A 269 0.25 5.35 -23.54
N PHE A 270 0.91 4.60 -22.66
CA PHE A 270 2.36 4.67 -22.50
C PHE A 270 3.10 3.75 -23.47
N LEU A 271 2.37 2.87 -24.16
CA LEU A 271 2.95 1.92 -25.10
C LEU A 271 3.15 2.56 -26.49
N PRO A 272 4.31 2.35 -27.12
CA PRO A 272 4.53 2.79 -28.50
C PRO A 272 3.65 2.05 -29.50
N ALA A 273 3.22 0.83 -29.17
CA ALA A 273 2.30 0.04 -29.97
C ALA A 273 1.38 -0.79 -29.07
N ARG A 274 0.07 -0.67 -29.30
CA ARG A 274 -0.94 -1.47 -28.61
C ARG A 274 -0.98 -2.89 -29.17
N TYR A 275 -1.41 -3.84 -28.36
CA TYR A 275 -1.55 -5.24 -28.77
C TYR A 275 -2.62 -5.97 -27.97
N SER A 276 -2.91 -7.21 -28.38
CA SER A 276 -3.86 -8.08 -27.71
C SER A 276 -3.34 -9.52 -27.71
N ALA A 277 -3.99 -10.40 -26.93
CA ALA A 277 -3.67 -11.83 -26.92
C ALA A 277 -3.76 -12.48 -28.32
N ALA A 278 -4.62 -11.95 -29.20
CA ALA A 278 -4.77 -12.45 -30.57
C ALA A 278 -3.70 -11.93 -31.55
N ASN A 279 -3.01 -10.83 -31.22
CA ASN A 279 -2.00 -10.23 -32.09
C ASN A 279 -0.86 -9.57 -31.27
N LEU A 280 0.24 -10.31 -31.14
CA LEU A 280 1.42 -9.89 -30.36
C LEU A 280 2.42 -9.02 -31.14
N ARG A 281 2.13 -8.60 -32.39
CA ARG A 281 3.05 -7.74 -33.16
C ARG A 281 3.41 -6.45 -32.43
N GLY A 282 2.43 -5.84 -31.74
CA GLY A 282 2.68 -4.65 -30.93
C GLY A 282 3.57 -4.91 -29.70
N LYS A 283 3.57 -6.14 -29.15
CA LYS A 283 4.47 -6.54 -28.07
C LYS A 283 5.92 -6.51 -28.53
N TRP A 284 6.20 -7.03 -29.74
CA TRP A 284 7.54 -6.97 -30.33
C TRP A 284 8.00 -5.52 -30.57
N ALA A 285 7.11 -4.65 -31.06
CA ALA A 285 7.42 -3.23 -31.22
C ALA A 285 7.72 -2.54 -29.86
N CYS A 286 6.99 -2.89 -28.79
CA CYS A 286 7.29 -2.41 -27.44
C CYS A 286 8.68 -2.86 -26.97
N LYS A 287 9.02 -4.14 -27.17
CA LYS A 287 10.34 -4.70 -26.83
C LYS A 287 11.47 -4.02 -27.59
N ALA A 288 11.31 -3.84 -28.91
CA ALA A 288 12.31 -3.17 -29.73
C ALA A 288 12.53 -1.71 -29.32
N ALA A 289 11.45 -0.97 -29.06
CA ALA A 289 11.52 0.42 -28.62
C ALA A 289 12.20 0.56 -27.25
N LEU A 290 11.84 -0.28 -26.28
CA LEU A 290 12.43 -0.28 -24.94
C LEU A 290 13.93 -0.59 -25.01
N LEU A 291 14.32 -1.65 -25.73
CA LEU A 291 15.73 -2.02 -25.83
C LEU A 291 16.55 -0.92 -26.50
N HIS A 292 16.03 -0.29 -27.56
CA HIS A 292 16.68 0.83 -28.22
C HIS A 292 16.89 2.03 -27.28
N GLU A 293 15.89 2.39 -26.46
CA GLU A 293 16.00 3.46 -25.45
C GLU A 293 17.15 3.22 -24.46
N PHE A 294 17.43 1.95 -24.12
CA PHE A 294 18.52 1.56 -23.25
C PHE A 294 19.83 1.22 -23.97
N GLY A 295 19.92 1.48 -25.28
CA GLY A 295 21.11 1.18 -26.09
C GLY A 295 21.36 -0.32 -26.30
N LEU A 296 20.37 -1.17 -26.02
CA LEU A 296 20.41 -2.61 -26.24
C LEU A 296 19.85 -2.94 -27.63
N ARG A 297 20.40 -3.96 -28.29
CA ARG A 297 19.91 -4.41 -29.61
C ARG A 297 18.82 -5.46 -29.43
N PRO A 298 17.61 -5.28 -30.01
CA PRO A 298 16.57 -6.30 -29.97
C PRO A 298 16.97 -7.56 -30.75
N ARG A 299 16.72 -8.73 -30.17
CA ARG A 299 17.01 -10.04 -30.78
C ARG A 299 15.77 -10.94 -30.66
N SER A 300 15.31 -11.50 -31.78
CA SER A 300 14.02 -12.22 -31.87
C SER A 300 13.98 -13.54 -31.08
N ARG A 301 15.12 -14.20 -30.86
CA ARG A 301 15.25 -15.47 -30.13
C ARG A 301 15.89 -15.34 -28.74
N VAL A 302 16.01 -14.12 -28.22
CA VAL A 302 16.59 -13.87 -26.90
C VAL A 302 15.48 -13.31 -26.00
N PRO A 303 15.15 -13.96 -24.88
CA PRO A 303 14.12 -13.46 -23.98
C PRO A 303 14.56 -12.16 -23.30
N LEU A 304 13.60 -11.27 -23.10
CA LEU A 304 13.75 -10.09 -22.26
C LEU A 304 13.12 -10.34 -20.90
N LEU A 305 13.94 -10.28 -19.86
CA LEU A 305 13.55 -10.27 -18.46
C LEU A 305 13.17 -8.84 -18.06
N GLY A 306 11.98 -8.66 -17.51
CA GLY A 306 11.52 -7.40 -16.93
C GLY A 306 11.45 -7.49 -15.41
N MET A 307 11.84 -6.42 -14.72
CA MET A 307 11.62 -6.27 -13.29
C MET A 307 11.32 -4.81 -12.95
N VAL A 308 10.19 -4.55 -12.29
CA VAL A 308 9.88 -3.26 -11.67
C VAL A 308 9.69 -3.50 -10.18
N SER A 309 10.54 -2.93 -9.34
CA SER A 309 10.49 -3.23 -7.91
C SER A 309 11.12 -2.14 -7.03
N ARG A 310 10.70 -2.08 -5.77
CA ARG A 310 11.52 -1.48 -4.71
C ARG A 310 12.80 -2.29 -4.56
N LEU A 311 13.92 -1.64 -4.28
CA LEU A 311 15.23 -2.28 -4.14
C LEU A 311 15.55 -2.47 -2.66
N VAL A 312 14.88 -3.45 -2.06
CA VAL A 312 14.97 -3.80 -0.63
C VAL A 312 15.10 -5.32 -0.50
N GLU A 313 15.58 -5.79 0.65
CA GLU A 313 15.89 -7.21 0.87
C GLU A 313 14.70 -8.14 0.61
N GLN A 314 13.50 -7.71 0.99
CA GLN A 314 12.24 -8.41 0.72
C GLN A 314 12.10 -8.84 -0.74
N LYS A 315 12.64 -8.07 -1.70
CA LYS A 315 12.46 -8.28 -3.13
C LYS A 315 13.49 -9.24 -3.74
N GLY A 316 14.33 -9.85 -2.91
CA GLY A 316 15.18 -10.99 -3.26
C GLY A 316 16.22 -10.69 -4.33
N LEU A 317 16.76 -9.47 -4.35
CA LEU A 317 17.79 -9.10 -5.31
C LEU A 317 19.08 -9.91 -5.13
N ASP A 318 19.36 -10.41 -3.92
CA ASP A 318 20.48 -11.31 -3.66
C ASP A 318 20.30 -12.68 -4.34
N VAL A 319 19.05 -13.18 -4.38
CA VAL A 319 18.69 -14.39 -5.14
C VAL A 319 18.88 -14.14 -6.64
N LEU A 320 18.47 -12.97 -7.11
CA LEU A 320 18.63 -12.58 -8.51
C LEU A 320 20.10 -12.45 -8.90
N ASP A 321 20.94 -11.83 -8.07
CA ASP A 321 22.39 -11.72 -8.31
C ASP A 321 23.04 -13.09 -8.50
N SER A 322 22.71 -14.02 -7.59
CA SER A 322 23.18 -15.41 -7.64
C SER A 322 22.69 -16.12 -8.92
N ALA A 323 21.44 -15.90 -9.31
CA ALA A 323 20.88 -16.47 -10.54
C ALA A 323 21.53 -15.89 -11.81
N LEU A 324 21.83 -14.58 -11.85
CA LEU A 324 22.51 -13.95 -12.98
C LEU A 324 23.90 -14.54 -13.19
N ALA A 325 24.62 -14.86 -12.12
CA ALA A 325 25.91 -15.53 -12.19
C ALA A 325 25.82 -16.93 -12.84
N LEU A 326 24.77 -17.69 -12.52
CA LEU A 326 24.49 -19.01 -13.12
C LEU A 326 24.03 -18.91 -14.59
N LEU A 327 23.36 -17.81 -14.96
CA LEU A 327 22.86 -17.56 -16.32
C LEU A 327 23.91 -16.90 -17.24
N ARG A 328 25.18 -16.86 -16.84
CA ARG A 328 26.26 -16.20 -17.58
C ARG A 328 26.32 -16.64 -19.05
N ASP A 329 26.19 -17.92 -19.33
CA ASP A 329 26.29 -18.48 -20.68
C ASP A 329 24.93 -18.65 -21.38
N VAL A 330 23.84 -18.30 -20.72
CA VAL A 330 22.49 -18.37 -21.27
C VAL A 330 22.15 -17.05 -21.97
N PRO A 331 21.73 -17.05 -23.24
CA PRO A 331 21.39 -15.82 -23.94
C PRO A 331 20.10 -15.21 -23.36
N PHE A 332 20.23 -14.05 -22.71
CA PHE A 332 19.10 -13.25 -22.24
C PHE A 332 19.43 -11.75 -22.28
N GLN A 333 18.39 -10.92 -22.23
CA GLN A 333 18.48 -9.48 -21.93
C GLN A 333 17.61 -9.15 -20.72
N MET A 334 17.94 -8.11 -19.97
CA MET A 334 17.17 -7.69 -18.80
C MET A 334 17.05 -6.17 -18.75
N VAL A 335 15.86 -5.69 -18.40
CA VAL A 335 15.62 -4.29 -18.04
C VAL A 335 15.01 -4.24 -16.63
N LEU A 336 15.67 -3.49 -15.74
CA LEU A 336 15.21 -3.26 -14.38
C LEU A 336 14.87 -1.79 -14.15
N LEU A 337 13.75 -1.54 -13.48
CA LEU A 337 13.38 -0.24 -12.92
C LEU A 337 13.15 -0.37 -11.41
N GLY A 338 13.80 0.49 -10.63
CA GLY A 338 13.56 0.50 -9.19
C GLY A 338 14.37 1.55 -8.44
N THR A 339 14.07 1.74 -7.17
CA THR A 339 14.88 2.53 -6.22
C THR A 339 14.69 1.94 -4.82
N GLY A 340 15.65 2.16 -3.93
CA GLY A 340 15.59 1.61 -2.58
C GLY A 340 16.90 1.78 -1.81
N GLU A 341 17.31 0.74 -1.10
CA GLU A 341 18.50 0.79 -0.25
C GLU A 341 19.77 1.01 -1.09
N PRO A 342 20.71 1.86 -0.63
CA PRO A 342 21.93 2.16 -1.38
C PRO A 342 22.76 0.93 -1.78
N ARG A 343 22.76 -0.12 -0.95
CA ARG A 343 23.46 -1.39 -1.25
C ARG A 343 22.89 -2.07 -2.50
N TYR A 344 21.57 -2.10 -2.64
CA TYR A 344 20.90 -2.75 -3.75
C TYR A 344 20.94 -1.89 -5.01
N GLU A 345 20.83 -0.57 -4.88
CA GLU A 345 21.05 0.32 -6.01
C GLU A 345 22.48 0.20 -6.56
N LYS A 346 23.48 0.07 -5.69
CA LYS A 346 24.87 -0.20 -6.10
C LYS A 346 24.97 -1.54 -6.81
N MET A 347 24.41 -2.61 -6.25
CA MET A 347 24.44 -3.94 -6.87
C MET A 347 23.83 -3.93 -8.27
N CYS A 348 22.66 -3.29 -8.45
CA CYS A 348 22.05 -3.18 -9.78
C CYS A 348 22.88 -2.32 -10.75
N ARG A 349 23.58 -1.28 -10.26
CA ARG A 349 24.53 -0.52 -11.09
C ARG A 349 25.74 -1.36 -11.52
N ASP A 350 26.25 -2.20 -10.62
CA ASP A 350 27.38 -3.08 -10.91
C ASP A 350 27.02 -4.12 -12.00
N TRP A 351 25.76 -4.58 -12.08
CA TRP A 351 25.29 -5.46 -13.16
C TRP A 351 25.45 -4.86 -14.57
N ILE A 352 25.34 -3.54 -14.72
CA ILE A 352 25.54 -2.87 -16.02
C ILE A 352 26.96 -3.12 -16.53
N GLY A 353 27.95 -3.03 -15.62
CA GLY A 353 29.36 -3.26 -15.94
C GLY A 353 29.71 -4.74 -16.13
N GLN A 354 29.07 -5.62 -15.37
CA GLN A 354 29.31 -7.07 -15.45
C GLN A 354 28.68 -7.71 -16.70
N TYR A 355 27.53 -7.20 -17.15
CA TYR A 355 26.76 -7.75 -18.27
C TYR A 355 26.48 -6.68 -19.34
N PRO A 356 27.54 -6.08 -19.92
CA PRO A 356 27.39 -5.04 -20.91
C PRO A 356 26.63 -5.59 -22.12
N SER A 357 25.74 -4.79 -22.70
CA SER A 357 24.83 -5.16 -23.81
C SER A 357 23.73 -6.20 -23.49
N ARG A 358 23.62 -6.64 -22.23
CA ARG A 358 22.57 -7.59 -21.79
C ARG A 358 21.67 -7.01 -20.73
N ILE A 359 22.21 -6.29 -19.74
CA ILE A 359 21.43 -5.75 -18.63
C ILE A 359 21.42 -4.23 -18.71
N ALA A 360 20.23 -3.65 -18.56
CA ALA A 360 20.02 -2.23 -18.37
C ALA A 360 19.24 -1.99 -17.08
N VAL A 361 19.64 -0.95 -16.34
CA VAL A 361 19.03 -0.61 -15.05
C VAL A 361 18.71 0.88 -15.04
N ARG A 362 17.51 1.22 -14.58
CA ARG A 362 17.09 2.58 -14.27
C ARG A 362 16.81 2.70 -12.77
N ILE A 363 17.61 3.49 -12.08
CA ILE A 363 17.37 3.83 -10.67
C ILE A 363 16.45 5.05 -10.59
N ALA A 364 15.14 4.83 -10.55
CA ALA A 364 14.13 5.89 -10.49
C ALA A 364 12.75 5.35 -10.13
N PHE A 365 11.84 6.24 -9.75
CA PHE A 365 10.41 6.01 -9.84
C PHE A 365 9.90 6.55 -11.18
N ASP A 366 9.51 5.66 -12.10
CA ASP A 366 8.95 6.06 -13.40
C ASP A 366 7.78 5.15 -13.80
N HIS A 367 6.58 5.66 -13.57
CA HIS A 367 5.34 4.97 -13.90
C HIS A 367 5.21 4.66 -15.40
N ARG A 368 5.67 5.55 -16.29
CA ARG A 368 5.55 5.32 -17.74
C ARG A 368 6.49 4.22 -18.18
N LEU A 369 7.69 4.19 -17.64
CA LEU A 369 8.66 3.13 -17.91
C LEU A 369 8.19 1.79 -17.34
N ALA A 370 7.53 1.76 -16.17
CA ALA A 370 6.97 0.53 -15.61
C ALA A 370 6.01 -0.17 -16.60
N HIS A 371 5.05 0.57 -17.17
CA HIS A 371 4.13 0.06 -18.20
C HIS A 371 4.86 -0.46 -19.44
N ARG A 372 5.89 0.24 -19.89
CA ARG A 372 6.69 -0.17 -21.05
C ARG A 372 7.51 -1.44 -20.77
N ILE A 373 8.01 -1.61 -19.55
CA ILE A 373 8.70 -2.84 -19.13
C ILE A 373 7.73 -4.02 -19.10
N GLU A 374 6.56 -3.88 -18.48
CA GLU A 374 5.50 -4.93 -18.47
C GLU A 374 5.14 -5.35 -19.90
N ALA A 375 5.01 -4.38 -20.80
CA ALA A 375 4.68 -4.66 -22.20
C ALA A 375 5.80 -5.35 -22.98
N ALA A 376 7.04 -4.93 -22.76
CA ALA A 376 8.20 -5.43 -23.50
C ALA A 376 8.69 -6.80 -23.01
N ALA A 377 8.53 -7.10 -21.73
CA ALA A 377 9.05 -8.30 -21.10
C ALA A 377 8.45 -9.57 -21.72
N ASP A 378 9.28 -10.58 -21.95
CA ASP A 378 8.82 -11.94 -22.23
C ASP A 378 8.63 -12.71 -20.93
N ILE A 379 9.53 -12.48 -19.97
CA ILE A 379 9.53 -13.06 -18.63
C ILE A 379 9.56 -11.92 -17.62
N TYR A 380 8.67 -11.94 -16.64
CA TYR A 380 8.66 -10.97 -15.56
C TYR A 380 9.17 -11.62 -14.27
N VAL A 381 10.22 -11.07 -13.68
CA VAL A 381 10.94 -11.73 -12.58
C VAL A 381 10.60 -11.07 -11.25
N MET A 382 10.09 -11.86 -10.29
CA MET A 382 9.78 -11.42 -8.92
C MET A 382 10.32 -12.41 -7.89
N PRO A 383 11.61 -12.35 -7.53
CA PRO A 383 12.25 -13.32 -6.65
C PRO A 383 12.03 -12.99 -5.16
N SER A 384 10.86 -12.43 -4.82
CA SER A 384 10.56 -11.95 -3.47
C SER A 384 10.76 -13.04 -2.41
N LEU A 385 11.33 -12.67 -1.28
CA LEU A 385 11.46 -13.55 -0.10
C LEU A 385 10.11 -13.76 0.60
N PHE A 386 9.25 -12.75 0.52
CA PHE A 386 7.83 -12.82 0.88
C PHE A 386 7.05 -11.74 0.10
N GLU A 387 5.81 -12.03 -0.27
CA GLU A 387 4.99 -11.11 -1.07
C GLU A 387 3.52 -11.19 -0.66
N PRO A 388 2.98 -10.21 0.10
CA PRO A 388 1.61 -10.29 0.62
C PRO A 388 0.56 -10.58 -0.46
N CYS A 389 0.66 -9.86 -1.57
CA CYS A 389 -0.11 -10.09 -2.78
C CYS A 389 0.80 -10.07 -4.01
N GLY A 390 1.48 -8.94 -4.24
CA GLY A 390 2.10 -8.66 -5.53
C GLY A 390 1.04 -8.20 -6.54
N LEU A 391 1.26 -7.07 -7.19
CA LEU A 391 0.39 -6.62 -8.29
C LEU A 391 1.05 -6.84 -9.65
N ASN A 392 2.38 -6.81 -9.71
CA ASN A 392 3.12 -6.88 -10.96
C ASN A 392 3.01 -8.25 -11.63
N GLN A 393 2.87 -9.36 -10.90
CA GLN A 393 2.59 -10.66 -11.51
C GLN A 393 1.22 -10.67 -12.20
N LEU A 394 0.22 -9.98 -11.64
CA LEU A 394 -1.09 -9.85 -12.27
C LEU A 394 -1.05 -8.91 -13.49
N TYR A 395 -0.22 -7.86 -13.45
CA TYR A 395 0.05 -6.99 -14.60
C TYR A 395 0.74 -7.76 -15.72
N SER A 396 1.83 -8.47 -15.42
CA SER A 396 2.61 -9.25 -16.38
C SER A 396 1.74 -10.30 -17.09
N LEU A 397 0.88 -11.02 -16.37
CA LEU A 397 -0.10 -11.94 -16.95
C LEU A 397 -1.03 -11.22 -17.95
N ARG A 398 -1.53 -10.03 -17.60
CA ARG A 398 -2.37 -9.22 -18.50
C ARG A 398 -1.61 -8.73 -19.75
N TYR A 399 -0.33 -8.46 -19.62
CA TYR A 399 0.56 -7.98 -20.69
C TYR A 399 1.25 -9.13 -21.46
N GLY A 400 0.91 -10.38 -21.15
CA GLY A 400 1.48 -11.55 -21.81
C GLY A 400 2.98 -11.72 -21.58
N ALA A 401 3.47 -11.34 -20.40
CA ALA A 401 4.79 -11.66 -19.89
C ALA A 401 4.65 -12.79 -18.86
N VAL A 402 5.44 -13.86 -18.98
CA VAL A 402 5.34 -15.02 -18.10
C VAL A 402 5.98 -14.68 -16.74
N PRO A 403 5.22 -14.68 -15.63
CA PRO A 403 5.79 -14.41 -14.32
C PRO A 403 6.66 -15.60 -13.87
N VAL A 404 7.91 -15.32 -13.49
CA VAL A 404 8.81 -16.23 -12.78
C VAL A 404 8.99 -15.68 -11.38
N VAL A 405 8.37 -16.36 -10.42
CA VAL A 405 8.11 -15.85 -9.08
C VAL A 405 8.47 -16.92 -8.04
N HIS A 406 8.69 -16.50 -6.80
CA HIS A 406 8.83 -17.42 -5.67
C HIS A 406 7.44 -17.85 -5.19
N ASP A 407 7.26 -19.11 -4.80
CA ASP A 407 6.02 -19.65 -4.21
C ASP A 407 5.83 -19.12 -2.78
N THR A 408 5.34 -17.88 -2.67
CA THR A 408 5.08 -17.20 -1.39
C THR A 408 3.96 -16.19 -1.51
N GLY A 409 3.12 -16.12 -0.49
CA GLY A 409 2.05 -15.13 -0.35
C GLY A 409 1.09 -15.12 -1.55
N GLY A 410 0.97 -14.01 -2.27
CA GLY A 410 0.01 -13.90 -3.39
C GLY A 410 0.55 -14.20 -4.79
N LEU A 411 1.79 -14.69 -4.89
CA LEU A 411 2.46 -14.98 -6.16
C LEU A 411 1.96 -16.27 -6.83
#